data_AF-A0A0T6B9H3-F1
#
_entry.id   AF-A0A0T6B9H3-F1
#
_cell.length_a   1.000
_cell.length_b   1.000
_cell.length_c   1.000
_cell.angle_alpha   90.00
_cell.angle_beta   90.00
_cell.angle_gamma   90.00
#
_symmetry.space_group_name_H-M   'P 1'
#
loop_
_entity.id
_entity.type
_entity.pdbx_description
1 polymer ?
#
loop_
_entity_poly.entity_id
_entity_poly.type
_entity_poly.pdbx_seq_one_letter_code
_entity_poly.pdbx_strand_id
1 'polypeptide(L)'
;MFKNTFNFTIKCVRSYTAKAFSIQEKNISELILNNTGTSSQNWKALREKLLASSSDITTNTIDSLILSSYIGNEHLTQAKSYINYLQNKNIKLNLATIGKCFKLHYFMHLKGLTTEKDEENILHMYENLINEYPLLDSITSENVILGLSVTKDWKACYHILKDMKITCIPNTASYNALISAAFSHDDYDMAWLLFQEMIENNRTPTILTYLAYLEQIKESDCKTKHSRLNDLFENVASYGLDLHTKVAEKIVEITDGNSKLTSISKEGMCKCCNSKLRRLGLSASEFEKLKNAFFKNVIIGKNVFYKTTPVELERFKGFVESMDKFDVIVDGLNVAYSAGVKQSPLVHSMLLAAVVEHFVKQRKKVLILGRSHLEKLPKKNWFFIKRNSTVFLVDDISQDDPYILYCG
;
A
#
# COMPACT_ATOMS: atom_id res chain seq x y z
N MET A 1 -26.18 5.09 -28.01
CA MET A 1 -25.22 6.16 -27.63
C MET A 1 -25.31 6.41 -26.12
N PHE A 2 -24.85 5.46 -25.30
CA PHE A 2 -24.65 5.64 -23.85
C PHE A 2 -23.30 5.01 -23.49
N LYS A 3 -22.39 5.88 -23.04
CA LYS A 3 -21.05 5.56 -22.52
C LYS A 3 -21.23 4.94 -21.13
N ASN A 4 -20.97 3.63 -21.00
CA ASN A 4 -20.69 3.05 -19.69
C ASN A 4 -19.17 3.01 -19.48
N THR A 5 -18.68 4.10 -18.91
CA THR A 5 -17.42 4.24 -18.20
C THR A 5 -17.46 3.31 -16.99
N PHE A 6 -16.73 2.20 -17.05
CA PHE A 6 -16.35 1.49 -15.83
C PHE A 6 -15.17 2.27 -15.24
N ASN A 7 -15.47 3.13 -14.26
CA ASN A 7 -14.45 3.66 -13.39
C ASN A 7 -13.94 2.49 -12.55
N PHE A 8 -12.75 1.99 -12.89
CA PHE A 8 -11.96 1.27 -11.89
C PHE A 8 -11.65 2.27 -10.80
N THR A 9 -12.25 2.08 -9.63
CA THR A 9 -11.75 2.70 -8.41
C THR A 9 -10.36 2.13 -8.22
N ILE A 10 -9.36 2.90 -8.65
CA ILE A 10 -8.03 2.87 -8.06
C ILE A 10 -8.34 2.88 -6.56
N LYS A 11 -8.01 1.81 -5.85
CA LYS A 11 -7.86 1.88 -4.40
C LYS A 11 -6.64 2.75 -4.21
N CYS A 12 -6.84 4.06 -4.42
CA CYS A 12 -6.02 5.08 -3.87
C CYS A 12 -6.19 4.79 -2.39
N VAL A 13 -5.20 4.10 -1.81
CA VAL A 13 -4.88 4.33 -0.42
C VAL A 13 -4.50 5.80 -0.41
N ARG A 14 -5.53 6.67 -0.39
CA ARG A 14 -5.44 7.97 0.19
C ARG A 14 -5.08 7.62 1.61
N SER A 15 -3.80 7.59 1.92
CA SER A 15 -3.36 7.92 3.24
C SER A 15 -3.93 9.31 3.47
N TYR A 16 -5.10 9.37 4.09
CA TYR A 16 -5.59 10.59 4.71
C TYR A 16 -4.66 10.83 5.90
N THR A 17 -3.46 11.31 5.60
CA THR A 17 -2.65 12.10 6.50
C THR A 17 -2.47 13.47 5.86
N ALA A 18 -3.55 14.03 5.30
CA ALA A 18 -3.73 15.46 5.48
C ALA A 18 -4.10 15.64 6.96
N LYS A 19 -3.08 15.66 7.84
CA LYS A 19 -3.24 16.37 9.09
C LYS A 19 -3.70 17.75 8.66
N ALA A 20 -4.93 18.12 9.01
CA ALA A 20 -5.33 19.50 8.97
C ALA A 20 -4.35 20.22 9.90
N PHE A 21 -3.28 20.76 9.32
CA PHE A 21 -2.31 21.53 10.07
C PHE A 21 -3.08 22.65 10.72
N SER A 22 -2.88 22.85 12.01
CA SER A 22 -3.43 24.02 12.68
C SER A 22 -2.96 25.28 11.94
N ILE A 23 -3.72 26.38 11.99
CA ILE A 23 -3.31 27.66 11.38
C ILE A 23 -1.89 28.03 11.85
N GLN A 24 -1.57 27.72 13.11
CA GLN A 24 -0.26 27.92 13.70
C GLN A 24 0.84 27.04 13.05
N GLU A 25 0.58 25.76 12.81
CA GLU A 25 1.54 24.87 12.12
C GLU A 25 1.80 25.32 10.67
N LYS A 26 0.77 25.83 9.96
CA LYS A 26 0.95 26.41 8.61
C LYS A 26 1.84 27.65 8.64
N ASN A 27 1.58 28.57 9.57
CA ASN A 27 2.37 29.80 9.72
C ASN A 27 3.83 29.50 10.05
N ILE A 28 4.10 28.52 10.91
CA ILE A 28 5.46 28.09 11.26
C ILE A 28 6.17 27.49 10.04
N SER A 29 5.49 26.62 9.29
CA SER A 29 6.07 26.04 8.07
C SER A 29 6.38 27.11 7.03
N GLU A 30 5.48 28.07 6.80
CA GLU A 30 5.72 29.19 5.89
C GLU A 30 6.90 30.05 6.34
N LEU A 31 7.02 30.34 7.65
CA LEU A 31 8.14 31.10 8.19
C LEU A 31 9.49 30.42 7.90
N ILE A 32 9.56 29.10 8.04
CA ILE A 32 10.77 28.31 7.74
C ILE A 32 11.05 28.32 6.23
N LEU A 33 10.04 28.05 5.40
CA LEU A 33 10.23 27.91 3.95
C LEU A 33 10.53 29.23 3.25
N ASN A 34 10.04 30.36 3.79
CA ASN A 34 10.37 31.71 3.30
C ASN A 34 11.82 32.11 3.63
N ASN A 35 12.50 31.37 4.49
CA ASN A 35 13.90 31.62 4.77
C ASN A 35 14.80 31.07 3.65
N THR A 36 15.22 31.96 2.75
CA THR A 36 16.05 31.65 1.58
C THR A 36 17.55 31.88 1.80
N GLY A 37 17.93 32.57 2.88
CA GLY A 37 19.33 32.87 3.18
C GLY A 37 20.05 31.70 3.83
N THR A 38 21.27 31.42 3.37
CA THR A 38 22.12 30.31 3.86
C THR A 38 23.21 30.77 4.84
N SER A 39 23.24 32.06 5.21
CA SER A 39 24.28 32.62 6.07
C SER A 39 24.08 32.23 7.55
N SER A 40 25.17 32.15 8.31
CA SER A 40 25.09 31.82 9.75
C SER A 40 24.26 32.82 10.55
N GLN A 41 24.23 34.10 10.16
CA GLN A 41 23.41 35.13 10.81
C GLN A 41 21.93 34.92 10.51
N ASN A 42 21.61 34.54 9.27
CA ASN A 42 20.26 34.24 8.86
C ASN A 42 19.70 33.04 9.65
N TRP A 43 20.46 31.94 9.77
CA TRP A 43 20.01 30.77 10.55
C TRP A 43 19.78 31.07 12.02
N LYS A 44 20.63 31.93 12.62
CA LYS A 44 20.45 32.38 13.99
C LYS A 44 19.14 33.17 14.15
N ALA A 45 18.89 34.13 13.24
CA ALA A 45 17.68 34.93 13.25
C ALA A 45 16.41 34.09 13.03
N LEU A 46 16.46 33.06 12.18
CA LEU A 46 15.36 32.11 12.02
C LEU A 46 15.07 31.38 13.33
N ARG A 47 16.10 30.88 14.02
CA ARG A 47 15.92 30.17 15.29
C ARG A 47 15.29 31.08 16.36
N GLU A 48 15.78 32.29 16.50
CA GLU A 48 15.24 33.28 17.45
C GLU A 48 13.78 33.63 17.14
N LYS A 49 13.42 33.84 15.87
CA LYS A 49 12.03 34.08 15.46
C LYS A 49 11.12 32.91 15.77
N LEU A 50 11.56 31.67 15.54
CA LEU A 50 10.77 30.47 15.81
C LEU A 50 10.54 30.27 17.31
N LEU A 51 11.56 30.45 18.15
CA LEU A 51 11.42 30.39 19.61
C LEU A 51 10.45 31.47 20.14
N ALA A 52 10.42 32.65 19.51
CA ALA A 52 9.48 33.71 19.87
C ALA A 52 8.04 33.45 19.36
N SER A 53 7.86 32.61 18.34
CA SER A 53 6.58 32.43 17.65
C SER A 53 5.61 31.46 18.33
N SER A 54 6.10 30.54 19.15
CA SER A 54 5.27 29.54 19.83
C SER A 54 5.96 29.00 21.08
N SER A 55 5.20 28.84 22.16
CA SER A 55 5.65 28.18 23.39
C SER A 55 5.99 26.69 23.21
N ASP A 56 5.46 26.06 22.16
CA ASP A 56 5.68 24.63 21.89
C ASP A 56 7.03 24.37 21.20
N ILE A 57 7.69 25.41 20.68
CA ILE A 57 9.01 25.31 20.06
C ILE A 57 10.05 25.60 21.14
N THR A 58 10.85 24.58 21.45
CA THR A 58 11.93 24.66 22.43
C THR A 58 13.28 24.58 21.72
N THR A 59 14.35 24.93 22.45
CA THR A 59 15.72 24.74 21.96
C THR A 59 16.04 23.29 21.59
N ASN A 60 15.32 22.32 22.16
CA ASN A 60 15.48 20.90 21.84
C ASN A 60 14.66 20.46 20.62
N THR A 61 13.52 21.09 20.33
CA THR A 61 12.64 20.65 19.23
C THR A 61 12.89 21.40 17.93
N ILE A 62 13.42 22.63 18.02
CA ILE A 62 13.56 23.57 16.90
C ILE A 62 14.37 23.03 15.71
N ASP A 63 15.51 22.40 15.94
CA ASP A 63 16.41 22.00 14.85
C ASP A 63 15.78 20.84 14.05
N SER A 64 15.17 19.87 14.74
CA SER A 64 14.43 18.77 14.12
C SER A 64 13.19 19.23 13.35
N LEU A 65 12.54 20.30 13.81
CA LEU A 65 11.39 20.93 13.16
C LEU A 65 11.80 21.61 11.85
N ILE A 66 12.85 22.44 11.89
CA ILE A 66 13.39 23.11 10.69
C ILE A 66 13.78 22.08 9.63
N LEU A 67 14.53 21.04 10.02
CA LEU A 67 14.90 19.96 9.11
C LEU A 67 13.68 19.23 8.56
N SER A 68 12.69 18.92 9.40
CA SER A 68 11.46 18.24 8.95
C SER A 68 10.68 19.06 7.93
N SER A 69 10.59 20.39 8.12
CA SER A 69 9.91 21.29 7.18
C SER A 69 10.64 21.34 5.84
N TYR A 70 11.97 21.49 5.81
CA TYR A 70 12.70 21.50 4.54
C TYR A 70 12.69 20.14 3.84
N ILE A 71 12.89 19.04 4.56
CA ILE A 71 12.86 17.68 4.00
C ILE A 71 11.47 17.37 3.43
N GLY A 72 10.40 17.69 4.16
CA GLY A 72 9.02 17.43 3.75
C GLY A 72 8.57 18.22 2.52
N ASN A 73 9.25 19.33 2.20
CA ASN A 73 9.00 20.16 1.03
C ASN A 73 10.10 20.02 -0.05
N GLU A 74 10.92 18.97 0.01
CA GLU A 74 12.02 18.70 -0.94
C GLU A 74 13.08 19.82 -1.07
N HIS A 75 13.21 20.71 -0.08
CA HIS A 75 14.23 21.77 -0.02
C HIS A 75 15.55 21.22 0.58
N LEU A 76 16.11 20.20 -0.06
CA LEU A 76 17.23 19.41 0.50
C LEU A 76 18.54 20.20 0.64
N THR A 77 18.79 21.15 -0.27
CA THR A 77 20.00 21.99 -0.23
C THR A 77 19.98 22.97 0.94
N GLN A 78 18.81 23.55 1.24
CA GLN A 78 18.61 24.37 2.44
C GLN A 78 18.77 23.54 3.72
N ALA A 79 18.19 22.34 3.76
CA ALA A 79 18.36 21.43 4.90
C ALA A 79 19.85 21.10 5.14
N LYS A 80 20.62 20.79 4.09
CA LYS A 80 22.06 20.53 4.20
C LYS A 80 22.83 21.76 4.67
N SER A 81 22.52 22.94 4.15
CA SER A 81 23.10 24.20 4.61
C SER A 81 22.84 24.45 6.11
N TYR A 82 21.65 24.10 6.59
CA TYR A 82 21.30 24.20 8.00
C TYR A 82 22.08 23.21 8.87
N ILE A 83 22.27 21.95 8.44
CA ILE A 83 23.14 20.99 9.14
C ILE A 83 24.57 21.52 9.25
N ASN A 84 25.12 22.06 8.15
CA ASN A 84 26.46 22.66 8.15
C ASN A 84 26.55 23.82 9.16
N TYR A 85 25.50 24.63 9.29
CA TYR A 85 25.43 25.66 10.32
C TYR A 85 25.47 25.09 11.74
N LEU A 86 24.70 24.03 12.03
CA LEU A 86 24.70 23.37 13.34
C LEU A 86 26.08 22.82 13.69
N GLN A 87 26.74 22.17 12.72
CA GLN A 87 28.10 21.64 12.85
C GLN A 87 29.12 22.76 13.07
N ASN A 88 29.11 23.81 12.25
CA ASN A 88 30.04 24.94 12.36
C ASN A 88 29.91 25.72 13.68
N LYS A 89 28.74 25.65 14.33
CA LYS A 89 28.49 26.23 15.65
C LYS A 89 28.69 25.25 16.80
N ASN A 90 29.11 24.02 16.53
CA ASN A 90 29.26 22.93 17.50
C ASN A 90 28.00 22.75 18.37
N ILE A 91 26.81 22.86 17.77
CA ILE A 91 25.54 22.65 18.47
C ILE A 91 25.37 21.14 18.65
N LYS A 92 25.25 20.67 19.91
CA LYS A 92 24.99 19.26 20.20
C LYS A 92 23.63 18.85 19.62
N LEU A 93 23.65 17.86 18.73
CA LEU A 93 22.44 17.31 18.12
C LEU A 93 21.80 16.31 19.08
N ASN A 94 20.48 16.36 19.21
CA ASN A 94 19.72 15.32 19.90
C ASN A 94 19.26 14.22 18.94
N LEU A 95 18.73 13.13 19.47
CA LEU A 95 18.27 11.96 18.71
C LEU A 95 17.28 12.32 17.58
N ALA A 96 16.33 13.22 17.84
CA ALA A 96 15.35 13.63 16.84
C ALA A 96 16.04 14.34 15.66
N THR A 97 16.96 15.26 15.94
CA THR A 97 17.74 15.98 14.91
C THR A 97 18.66 15.05 14.14
N ILE A 98 19.37 14.13 14.83
CA ILE A 98 20.22 13.10 14.21
C ILE A 98 19.40 12.24 13.25
N GLY A 99 18.23 11.78 13.67
CA GLY A 99 17.32 11.02 12.81
C GLY A 99 16.94 11.78 11.53
N LYS A 100 16.73 13.10 11.62
CA LYS A 100 16.47 13.95 10.44
C LYS A 100 17.69 14.09 9.54
N CYS A 101 18.91 14.13 10.10
CA CYS A 101 20.14 14.15 9.32
C CYS A 101 20.26 12.90 8.45
N PHE A 102 20.08 11.70 9.02
CA PHE A 102 20.11 10.45 8.24
C PHE A 102 19.05 10.42 7.14
N LYS A 103 17.82 10.82 7.48
CA LYS A 103 16.71 10.90 6.52
C LYS A 103 16.99 11.90 5.38
N LEU A 104 17.60 13.05 5.68
CA LEU A 104 18.03 14.01 4.67
C LEU A 104 19.03 13.37 3.70
N HIS A 105 20.08 12.75 4.22
CA HIS A 105 21.12 12.14 3.40
C HIS A 105 20.57 11.04 2.49
N TYR A 106 19.65 10.21 2.98
CA TYR A 106 18.93 9.25 2.17
C TYR A 106 18.20 9.91 0.99
N PHE A 107 17.42 10.96 1.23
CA PHE A 107 16.72 11.67 0.14
C PHE A 107 17.66 12.40 -0.82
N MET A 108 18.78 12.93 -0.31
CA MET A 108 19.81 13.53 -1.16
C MET A 108 20.44 12.48 -2.08
N HIS A 109 20.72 11.28 -1.58
CA HIS A 109 21.27 10.18 -2.37
C HIS A 109 20.31 9.79 -3.51
N LEU A 110 19.02 9.64 -3.21
CA LEU A 110 18.00 9.35 -4.23
C LEU A 110 17.90 10.41 -5.34
N LYS A 111 18.38 11.64 -5.08
CA LYS A 111 18.41 12.75 -6.05
C LYS A 111 19.80 12.95 -6.67
N GLY A 112 20.79 12.11 -6.34
CA GLY A 112 22.17 12.25 -6.83
C GLY A 112 22.91 13.47 -6.28
N LEU A 113 22.56 13.94 -5.08
CA LEU A 113 23.09 15.17 -4.46
C LEU A 113 24.14 14.92 -3.37
N THR A 114 24.55 13.68 -3.14
CA THR A 114 25.50 13.28 -2.09
C THR A 114 26.95 13.34 -2.57
N THR A 115 27.85 13.63 -1.63
CA THR A 115 29.30 13.65 -1.80
C THR A 115 29.97 12.63 -0.86
N GLU A 116 31.23 12.28 -1.09
CA GLU A 116 32.00 11.39 -0.19
C GLU A 116 32.03 11.93 1.26
N LYS A 117 32.16 13.26 1.42
CA LYS A 117 32.09 13.92 2.73
C LYS A 117 30.74 13.71 3.43
N ASP A 118 29.64 13.60 2.67
CA ASP A 118 28.34 13.29 3.27
C ASP A 118 28.32 11.86 3.81
N GLU A 119 28.90 10.90 3.11
CA GLU A 119 29.02 9.52 3.58
C GLU A 119 29.87 9.42 4.85
N GLU A 120 31.03 10.08 4.89
CA GLU A 120 31.87 10.16 6.11
C GLU A 120 31.10 10.74 7.29
N ASN A 121 30.31 11.80 7.07
CA ASN A 121 29.47 12.39 8.11
C ASN A 121 28.41 11.41 8.62
N ILE A 122 27.76 10.64 7.73
CA ILE A 122 26.76 9.62 8.10
C ILE A 122 27.40 8.57 8.99
N LEU A 123 28.54 8.03 8.59
CA LEU A 123 29.25 6.99 9.34
C LEU A 123 29.70 7.51 10.71
N HIS A 124 30.28 8.71 10.77
CA HIS A 124 30.68 9.32 12.04
C HIS A 124 29.49 9.59 12.98
N MET A 125 28.36 10.05 12.44
CA MET A 125 27.12 10.22 13.24
C MET A 125 26.61 8.88 13.76
N TYR A 126 26.69 7.81 12.97
CA TYR A 126 26.27 6.48 13.37
C TYR A 126 27.16 5.90 14.49
N GLU A 127 28.48 6.00 14.34
CA GLU A 127 29.43 5.56 15.38
C GLU A 127 29.19 6.27 16.71
N ASN A 128 29.05 7.60 16.69
CA ASN A 128 28.74 8.37 17.90
C ASN A 128 27.40 7.95 18.52
N LEU A 129 26.38 7.72 17.68
CA LEU A 129 25.04 7.34 18.14
C LEU A 129 25.06 5.98 18.84
N ILE A 130 25.69 4.96 18.26
CA ILE A 130 25.69 3.61 18.82
C ILE A 130 26.56 3.50 20.08
N ASN A 131 27.59 4.35 20.20
CA ASN A 131 28.41 4.47 21.40
C ASN A 131 27.64 5.12 22.57
N GLU A 132 26.78 6.10 22.30
CA GLU A 132 25.97 6.76 23.34
C GLU A 132 24.68 5.95 23.66
N TYR A 133 24.10 5.28 22.66
CA TYR A 133 22.84 4.53 22.76
C TYR A 133 22.98 3.14 22.12
N PRO A 134 23.37 2.11 22.91
CA PRO A 134 23.54 0.75 22.40
C PRO A 134 22.25 0.09 21.89
N LEU A 135 21.08 0.59 22.32
CA LEU A 135 19.76 0.13 21.88
C LEU A 135 18.96 1.30 21.33
N LEU A 136 18.49 1.17 20.09
CA LEU A 136 17.74 2.20 19.39
C LEU A 136 16.24 1.87 19.41
N ASP A 137 15.40 2.89 19.60
CA ASP A 137 13.96 2.74 19.41
C ASP A 137 13.62 2.55 17.92
N SER A 138 12.36 2.22 17.62
CA SER A 138 11.93 1.93 16.24
C SER A 138 12.08 3.12 15.28
N ILE A 139 11.85 4.36 15.75
CA ILE A 139 11.95 5.57 14.91
C ILE A 139 13.42 5.87 14.64
N THR A 140 14.27 5.77 15.65
CA THR A 140 15.71 5.99 15.52
C THR A 140 16.32 4.91 14.61
N SER A 141 15.97 3.64 14.80
CA SER A 141 16.40 2.51 13.96
C SER A 141 16.02 2.70 12.49
N GLU A 142 14.78 3.10 12.20
CA GLU A 142 14.35 3.42 10.82
C GLU A 142 15.26 4.48 10.20
N ASN A 143 15.47 5.61 10.88
CA ASN A 143 16.26 6.69 10.34
C ASN A 143 17.72 6.27 10.11
N VAL A 144 18.32 5.52 11.03
CA VAL A 144 19.69 5.01 10.85
C VAL A 144 19.77 4.06 9.66
N ILE A 145 18.80 3.15 9.48
CA ILE A 145 18.74 2.27 8.30
C ILE A 145 18.67 3.10 7.02
N LEU A 146 17.83 4.15 6.97
CA LEU A 146 17.77 5.03 5.81
C LEU A 146 19.14 5.66 5.52
N GLY A 147 19.81 6.19 6.54
CA GLY A 147 21.11 6.83 6.39
C GLY A 147 22.22 5.87 5.96
N LEU A 148 22.36 4.72 6.62
CA LEU A 148 23.42 3.75 6.34
C LEU A 148 23.20 3.00 5.02
N SER A 149 21.95 2.83 4.57
CA SER A 149 21.63 2.15 3.30
C SER A 149 22.30 2.79 2.08
N VAL A 150 22.69 4.05 2.17
CA VAL A 150 23.31 4.81 1.07
C VAL A 150 24.82 4.96 1.25
N THR A 151 25.43 4.12 2.09
CA THR A 151 26.87 4.13 2.40
C THR A 151 27.48 2.77 2.09
N LYS A 152 28.82 2.70 2.07
CA LYS A 152 29.57 1.44 1.96
C LYS A 152 29.31 0.47 3.11
N ASP A 153 28.86 0.95 4.27
CA ASP A 153 28.54 0.11 5.45
C ASP A 153 27.04 -0.23 5.53
N TRP A 154 26.38 -0.34 4.38
CA TRP A 154 24.96 -0.69 4.32
C TRP A 154 24.62 -2.02 5.02
N LYS A 155 25.57 -2.94 5.18
CA LYS A 155 25.36 -4.23 5.87
C LYS A 155 25.06 -4.04 7.36
N ALA A 156 25.53 -2.97 7.98
CA ALA A 156 25.15 -2.62 9.36
C ALA A 156 23.62 -2.46 9.51
N CYS A 157 22.91 -2.03 8.46
CA CYS A 157 21.44 -1.96 8.46
C CYS A 157 20.77 -3.30 8.76
N TYR A 158 21.37 -4.43 8.35
CA TYR A 158 20.79 -5.75 8.60
C TYR A 158 20.74 -6.07 10.10
N HIS A 159 21.79 -5.69 10.85
CA HIS A 159 21.83 -5.85 12.30
C HIS A 159 20.77 -4.98 12.98
N ILE A 160 20.68 -3.70 12.58
CA ILE A 160 19.68 -2.77 13.12
C ILE A 160 18.25 -3.25 12.82
N LEU A 161 18.01 -3.76 11.61
CA LEU A 161 16.72 -4.32 11.22
C LEU A 161 16.39 -5.56 12.07
N LYS A 162 17.38 -6.40 12.38
CA LYS A 162 17.20 -7.56 13.26
C LYS A 162 16.87 -7.16 14.70
N ASP A 163 17.52 -6.15 15.23
CA ASP A 163 17.24 -5.63 16.58
C ASP A 163 15.85 -4.99 16.64
N MET A 164 15.47 -4.26 15.59
CA MET A 164 14.12 -3.69 15.45
C MET A 164 13.03 -4.78 15.53
N LYS A 165 13.27 -5.96 14.93
CA LYS A 165 12.34 -7.11 14.95
C LYS A 165 12.07 -7.67 16.34
N ILE A 166 12.92 -7.39 17.34
CA ILE A 166 12.70 -7.83 18.72
C ILE A 166 11.48 -7.12 19.33
N THR A 167 11.23 -5.87 18.95
CA THR A 167 10.20 -5.02 19.57
C THR A 167 9.06 -4.65 18.61
N CYS A 168 9.28 -4.70 17.30
CA CYS A 168 8.27 -4.28 16.32
C CYS A 168 8.48 -4.92 14.93
N ILE A 169 7.45 -4.91 14.09
CA ILE A 169 7.58 -5.30 12.68
C ILE A 169 8.19 -4.13 11.92
N PRO A 170 9.34 -4.28 11.24
CA PRO A 170 9.96 -3.20 10.50
C PRO A 170 9.00 -2.59 9.46
N ASN A 171 9.15 -1.28 9.26
CA ASN A 171 8.27 -0.55 8.35
C ASN A 171 8.73 -0.67 6.89
N THR A 172 7.84 -0.28 5.98
CA THR A 172 8.08 -0.28 4.53
C THR A 172 9.34 0.50 4.14
N ALA A 173 9.64 1.61 4.81
CA ALA A 173 10.80 2.43 4.49
C ALA A 173 12.12 1.71 4.81
N SER A 174 12.19 1.06 5.97
CA SER A 174 13.37 0.31 6.42
C SER A 174 13.68 -0.87 5.48
N TYR A 175 12.66 -1.67 5.14
CA TYR A 175 12.83 -2.76 4.17
C TYR A 175 13.28 -2.25 2.80
N ASN A 176 12.59 -1.26 2.24
CA ASN A 176 12.92 -0.77 0.90
C ASN A 176 14.33 -0.19 0.83
N ALA A 177 14.77 0.56 1.83
CA ALA A 177 16.10 1.13 1.87
C ALA A 177 17.17 0.03 1.87
N LEU A 178 17.02 -0.98 2.73
CA LEU A 178 17.98 -2.08 2.80
C LEU A 178 17.96 -2.97 1.54
N ILE A 179 16.78 -3.30 1.00
CA ILE A 179 16.68 -4.07 -0.24
C ILE A 179 17.32 -3.30 -1.40
N SER A 180 17.06 -1.99 -1.50
CA SER A 180 17.66 -1.15 -2.54
C SER A 180 19.18 -1.10 -2.41
N ALA A 181 19.70 -0.96 -1.19
CA ALA A 181 21.13 -1.01 -0.91
C ALA A 181 21.75 -2.35 -1.33
N ALA A 182 21.10 -3.46 -1.00
CA ALA A 182 21.56 -4.80 -1.37
C ALA A 182 21.64 -4.96 -2.89
N PHE A 183 20.61 -4.52 -3.65
CA PHE A 183 20.67 -4.53 -5.12
C PHE A 183 21.78 -3.64 -5.67
N SER A 184 21.95 -2.42 -5.16
CA SER A 184 23.02 -1.50 -5.59
C SER A 184 24.44 -2.02 -5.30
N HIS A 185 24.58 -3.04 -4.45
CA HIS A 185 25.84 -3.69 -4.11
C HIS A 185 25.91 -5.16 -4.58
N ASP A 186 25.09 -5.54 -5.57
CA ASP A 186 25.06 -6.88 -6.17
C ASP A 186 24.73 -8.05 -5.22
N ASP A 187 24.21 -7.78 -4.01
CA ASP A 187 23.81 -8.80 -3.03
C ASP A 187 22.35 -9.23 -3.27
N TYR A 188 22.12 -9.86 -4.42
CA TYR A 188 20.79 -10.28 -4.86
C TYR A 188 20.12 -11.27 -3.90
N ASP A 189 20.90 -12.16 -3.29
CA ASP A 189 20.37 -13.18 -2.37
C ASP A 189 19.77 -12.52 -1.12
N MET A 190 20.50 -11.57 -0.51
CA MET A 190 19.98 -10.81 0.62
C MET A 190 18.79 -9.95 0.21
N ALA A 191 18.86 -9.30 -0.97
CA ALA A 191 17.79 -8.44 -1.46
C ALA A 191 16.48 -9.21 -1.63
N TRP A 192 16.51 -10.40 -2.26
CA TRP A 192 15.32 -11.23 -2.45
C TRP A 192 14.82 -11.85 -1.15
N LEU A 193 15.71 -12.26 -0.24
CA LEU A 193 15.32 -12.74 1.08
C LEU A 193 14.54 -11.68 1.86
N LEU A 194 15.04 -10.44 1.88
CA LEU A 194 14.38 -9.32 2.54
C LEU A 194 13.09 -8.90 1.82
N PHE A 195 13.02 -9.03 0.49
CA PHE A 195 11.82 -8.79 -0.31
C PHE A 195 10.69 -9.76 0.06
N GLN A 196 11.00 -11.04 0.22
CA GLN A 196 10.04 -12.06 0.65
C GLN A 196 9.58 -11.80 2.09
N GLU A 197 10.54 -11.57 3.00
CA GLU A 197 10.23 -11.26 4.41
C GLU A 197 9.34 -10.01 4.54
N MET A 198 9.58 -8.99 3.71
CA MET A 198 8.76 -7.78 3.67
C MET A 198 7.30 -8.11 3.37
N ILE A 199 7.04 -8.97 2.37
CA ILE A 199 5.69 -9.37 1.96
C ILE A 199 5.01 -10.23 3.02
N GLU A 200 5.73 -11.19 3.61
CA GLU A 200 5.23 -12.02 4.71
C GLU A 200 4.81 -11.18 5.92
N ASN A 201 5.50 -10.07 6.16
CA ASN A 201 5.16 -9.08 7.18
C ASN A 201 4.07 -8.08 6.76
N ASN A 202 3.33 -8.35 5.67
CA ASN A 202 2.28 -7.50 5.12
C ASN A 202 2.77 -6.08 4.79
N ARG A 203 3.98 -5.97 4.25
CA ARG A 203 4.53 -4.73 3.68
C ARG A 203 4.64 -4.89 2.17
N THR A 204 4.34 -3.83 1.44
CA THR A 204 4.39 -3.84 -0.03
C THR A 204 5.67 -3.16 -0.52
N PRO A 205 6.48 -3.83 -1.35
CA PRO A 205 7.64 -3.22 -2.01
C PRO A 205 7.23 -1.95 -2.75
N THR A 206 8.03 -0.89 -2.65
CA THR A 206 7.73 0.36 -3.35
C THR A 206 8.41 0.44 -4.70
N ILE A 207 8.03 1.47 -5.48
CA ILE A 207 8.69 1.82 -6.74
C ILE A 207 10.22 1.90 -6.61
N LEU A 208 10.75 2.39 -5.47
CA LEU A 208 12.19 2.56 -5.25
C LEU A 208 12.93 1.22 -5.34
N THR A 209 12.38 0.18 -4.71
CA THR A 209 12.96 -1.17 -4.70
C THR A 209 13.12 -1.73 -6.10
N TYR A 210 12.08 -1.57 -6.93
CA TYR A 210 12.12 -2.04 -8.32
C TYR A 210 13.07 -1.21 -9.19
N LEU A 211 13.08 0.11 -9.01
CA LEU A 211 14.00 0.96 -9.76
C LEU A 211 15.47 0.68 -9.42
N ALA A 212 15.80 0.41 -8.15
CA ALA A 212 17.14 0.01 -7.74
C ALA A 212 17.58 -1.31 -8.43
N TYR A 213 16.70 -2.31 -8.44
CA TYR A 213 16.95 -3.57 -9.15
C TYR A 213 17.18 -3.36 -10.66
N LEU A 214 16.31 -2.57 -11.30
CA LEU A 214 16.39 -2.31 -12.74
C LEU A 214 17.62 -1.48 -13.12
N GLU A 215 18.02 -0.54 -12.26
CA GLU A 215 19.24 0.25 -12.45
C GLU A 215 20.48 -0.64 -12.40
N GLN A 216 20.51 -1.63 -11.52
CA GLN A 216 21.66 -2.55 -11.42
C GLN A 216 21.81 -3.44 -12.66
N ILE A 217 20.71 -3.93 -13.22
CA ILE A 217 20.77 -4.85 -14.37
C ILE A 217 20.86 -4.13 -15.73
N LYS A 218 20.81 -2.79 -15.76
CA LYS A 218 20.71 -2.03 -17.02
C LYS A 218 21.92 -2.24 -17.94
N GLU A 219 23.12 -2.28 -17.36
CA GLU A 219 24.42 -2.44 -18.07
C GLU A 219 24.83 -3.90 -18.21
N SER A 220 24.04 -4.84 -17.67
CA SER A 220 24.30 -6.27 -17.80
C SER A 220 24.09 -6.73 -19.25
N ASP A 221 24.76 -7.83 -19.63
CA ASP A 221 24.55 -8.44 -20.94
C ASP A 221 23.10 -8.90 -21.14
N CYS A 222 22.69 -9.10 -22.40
CA CYS A 222 21.32 -9.42 -22.75
C CYS A 222 20.78 -10.70 -22.06
N LYS A 223 21.62 -11.72 -21.87
CA LYS A 223 21.18 -12.99 -21.23
C LYS A 223 20.92 -12.77 -19.75
N THR A 224 21.85 -12.10 -19.06
CA THR A 224 21.70 -11.78 -17.63
C THR A 224 20.49 -10.89 -17.41
N LYS A 225 20.32 -9.83 -18.21
CA LYS A 225 19.17 -8.92 -18.15
C LYS A 225 17.84 -9.67 -18.33
N HIS A 226 17.77 -10.59 -19.31
CA HIS A 226 16.58 -11.40 -19.54
C HIS A 226 16.26 -12.32 -18.35
N SER A 227 17.26 -13.04 -17.83
CA SER A 227 17.10 -13.90 -16.64
C SER A 227 16.60 -13.10 -15.45
N ARG A 228 17.24 -11.96 -15.16
CA ARG A 228 16.89 -11.09 -14.04
C ARG A 228 15.50 -10.48 -14.16
N LEU A 229 15.06 -10.13 -15.36
CA LEU A 229 13.69 -9.67 -15.59
C LEU A 229 12.68 -10.79 -15.37
N ASN A 230 12.99 -12.03 -15.77
CA ASN A 230 12.12 -13.17 -15.48
C ASN A 230 12.00 -13.41 -13.97
N ASP A 231 13.10 -13.37 -13.21
CA ASP A 231 13.07 -13.48 -11.74
C ASP A 231 12.13 -12.42 -11.14
N LEU A 232 12.23 -11.17 -11.61
CA LEU A 232 11.35 -10.09 -11.18
C LEU A 232 9.88 -10.38 -11.50
N PHE A 233 9.56 -10.80 -12.74
CA PHE A 233 8.18 -11.08 -13.14
C PHE A 233 7.58 -12.26 -12.39
N GLU A 234 8.37 -13.31 -12.12
CA GLU A 234 7.94 -14.46 -11.33
C GLU A 234 7.62 -14.06 -9.90
N ASN A 235 8.50 -13.29 -9.24
CA ASN A 235 8.24 -12.79 -7.88
C ASN A 235 7.02 -11.87 -7.82
N VAL A 236 6.89 -10.94 -8.78
CA VAL A 236 5.72 -10.04 -8.85
C VAL A 236 4.43 -10.86 -9.05
N ALA A 237 4.44 -11.86 -9.92
CA ALA A 237 3.28 -12.70 -10.19
C ALA A 237 2.92 -13.62 -9.01
N SER A 238 3.92 -14.23 -8.35
CA SER A 238 3.69 -15.15 -7.22
C SER A 238 3.01 -14.47 -6.04
N TYR A 239 3.32 -13.19 -5.82
CA TYR A 239 2.74 -12.39 -4.74
C TYR A 239 1.56 -11.50 -5.19
N GLY A 240 1.16 -11.56 -6.47
CA GLY A 240 0.06 -10.77 -7.01
C GLY A 240 0.29 -9.26 -6.90
N LEU A 241 1.53 -8.81 -7.11
CA LEU A 241 1.93 -7.41 -6.98
C LEU A 241 1.68 -6.65 -8.28
N ASP A 242 1.28 -5.39 -8.14
CA ASP A 242 1.15 -4.46 -9.26
C ASP A 242 2.43 -3.63 -9.39
N LEU A 243 2.93 -3.50 -10.64
CA LEU A 243 4.04 -2.61 -10.95
C LEU A 243 3.55 -1.23 -11.34
N HIS A 244 4.17 -0.21 -10.76
CA HIS A 244 3.87 1.18 -11.10
C HIS A 244 4.32 1.51 -12.53
N THR A 245 3.61 2.41 -13.23
CA THR A 245 3.89 2.80 -14.64
C THR A 245 5.36 3.18 -14.87
N LYS A 246 5.96 3.97 -13.98
CA LYS A 246 7.40 4.31 -14.01
C LYS A 246 8.34 3.11 -14.00
N VAL A 247 7.99 2.03 -13.31
CA VAL A 247 8.78 0.78 -13.34
C VAL A 247 8.67 0.14 -14.72
N ALA A 248 7.47 0.09 -15.29
CA ALA A 248 7.25 -0.41 -16.65
C ALA A 248 7.99 0.44 -17.70
N GLU A 249 8.00 1.76 -17.56
CA GLU A 249 8.77 2.68 -18.41
C GLU A 249 10.28 2.37 -18.34
N LYS A 250 10.83 2.17 -17.13
CA LYS A 250 12.24 1.79 -16.95
C LYS A 250 12.56 0.40 -17.54
N ILE A 251 11.65 -0.57 -17.43
CA ILE A 251 11.81 -1.89 -18.09
C ILE A 251 11.89 -1.72 -19.61
N VAL A 252 11.05 -0.87 -20.20
CA VAL A 252 11.08 -0.58 -21.64
C VAL A 252 12.39 0.09 -22.04
N GLU A 253 12.88 1.05 -21.24
CA GLU A 253 14.18 1.70 -21.44
C GLU A 253 15.33 0.68 -21.50
N ILE A 254 15.43 -0.22 -20.50
CA ILE A 254 16.57 -1.14 -20.42
C ILE A 254 16.51 -2.31 -21.42
N THR A 255 15.37 -2.51 -22.10
CA THR A 255 15.19 -3.62 -23.07
C THR A 255 15.43 -3.22 -24.52
N ASP A 256 15.95 -2.01 -24.76
CA ASP A 256 16.51 -1.53 -26.04
C ASP A 256 15.59 -1.75 -27.25
N GLY A 257 14.30 -1.45 -27.10
CA GLY A 257 13.31 -1.52 -28.19
C GLY A 257 12.65 -2.88 -28.40
N ASN A 258 13.02 -3.91 -27.63
CA ASN A 258 12.32 -5.20 -27.63
C ASN A 258 11.01 -5.21 -26.86
N SER A 259 10.70 -4.11 -26.15
CA SER A 259 9.49 -3.95 -25.35
C SER A 259 8.75 -2.67 -25.71
N LYS A 260 7.44 -2.67 -25.49
CA LYS A 260 6.60 -1.49 -25.73
C LYS A 260 5.44 -1.42 -24.75
N LEU A 261 5.16 -0.22 -24.23
CA LEU A 261 3.96 0.03 -23.44
C LEU A 261 2.71 -0.11 -24.31
N THR A 262 1.69 -0.78 -23.78
CA THR A 262 0.44 -1.04 -24.49
C THR A 262 -0.75 -0.99 -23.54
N SER A 263 -1.96 -1.14 -24.10
CA SER A 263 -3.19 -1.29 -23.33
C SER A 263 -3.92 -2.55 -23.77
N ILE A 264 -4.75 -3.05 -22.87
CA ILE A 264 -5.55 -4.26 -23.08
C ILE A 264 -6.98 -3.85 -23.42
N SER A 265 -7.58 -4.48 -24.43
CA SER A 265 -9.00 -4.29 -24.77
C SER A 265 -9.93 -4.91 -23.73
N LYS A 266 -11.23 -4.63 -23.80
CA LYS A 266 -12.21 -5.24 -22.87
C LYS A 266 -12.28 -6.76 -23.03
N GLU A 267 -11.89 -7.28 -24.19
CA GLU A 267 -11.85 -8.70 -24.54
C GLU A 267 -10.54 -9.37 -24.08
N GLY A 268 -9.61 -8.62 -23.48
CA GLY A 268 -8.32 -9.14 -23.01
C GLY A 268 -7.24 -9.19 -24.09
N MET A 269 -7.37 -8.42 -25.17
CA MET A 269 -6.42 -8.41 -26.28
C MET A 269 -5.40 -7.27 -26.13
N CYS A 270 -4.12 -7.57 -26.30
CA CYS A 270 -3.06 -6.56 -26.35
C CYS A 270 -3.17 -5.73 -27.63
N LYS A 271 -3.25 -4.40 -27.53
CA LYS A 271 -3.34 -3.52 -28.72
C LYS A 271 -2.05 -3.43 -29.54
N CYS A 272 -0.91 -3.88 -29.00
CA CYS A 272 0.37 -3.84 -29.71
C CYS A 272 0.60 -5.11 -30.55
N CYS A 273 0.46 -6.29 -29.95
CA CYS A 273 0.78 -7.56 -30.61
C CYS A 273 -0.45 -8.44 -30.91
N ASN A 274 -1.65 -8.00 -30.53
CA ASN A 274 -2.89 -8.76 -30.65
C ASN A 274 -2.90 -10.11 -29.90
N SER A 275 -1.93 -10.35 -29.01
CA SER A 275 -1.96 -11.52 -28.13
C SER A 275 -3.09 -11.41 -27.11
N LYS A 276 -3.77 -12.53 -26.86
CA LYS A 276 -4.83 -12.65 -25.86
C LYS A 276 -4.24 -12.98 -24.50
N LEU A 277 -4.57 -12.19 -23.48
CA LEU A 277 -4.22 -12.51 -22.11
C LEU A 277 -4.89 -13.81 -21.67
N ARG A 278 -4.13 -14.66 -20.98
CA ARG A 278 -4.66 -15.87 -20.37
C ARG A 278 -5.68 -15.47 -19.31
N ARG A 279 -6.86 -16.09 -19.35
CA ARG A 279 -7.79 -16.03 -18.22
C ARG A 279 -7.19 -16.81 -17.06
N LEU A 280 -6.89 -16.12 -15.97
CA LEU A 280 -6.57 -16.76 -14.71
C LEU A 280 -7.85 -17.41 -14.19
N GLY A 281 -7.83 -18.72 -14.06
CA GLY A 281 -8.90 -19.50 -13.44
C GLY A 281 -8.30 -20.26 -12.27
N LEU A 282 -9.07 -20.37 -11.19
CA LEU A 282 -8.71 -21.25 -10.08
C LEU A 282 -8.96 -22.70 -10.52
N SER A 283 -8.03 -23.59 -10.23
CA SER A 283 -8.30 -25.02 -10.28
C SER A 283 -9.36 -25.40 -9.25
N ALA A 284 -10.06 -26.52 -9.46
CA ALA A 284 -11.06 -27.00 -8.49
C ALA A 284 -10.46 -27.21 -7.09
N SER A 285 -9.20 -27.68 -7.01
CA SER A 285 -8.49 -27.85 -5.75
C SER A 285 -8.15 -26.51 -5.08
N GLU A 286 -7.70 -25.50 -5.84
CA GLU A 286 -7.42 -24.17 -5.28
C GLU A 286 -8.70 -23.50 -4.78
N PHE A 287 -9.77 -23.60 -5.57
CA PHE A 287 -11.08 -23.09 -5.17
C PHE A 287 -11.57 -23.77 -3.89
N GLU A 288 -11.47 -25.09 -3.79
CA GLU A 288 -11.91 -25.82 -2.59
C GLU A 288 -11.04 -25.48 -1.37
N LYS A 289 -9.73 -25.29 -1.53
CA LYS A 289 -8.85 -24.79 -0.45
C LYS A 289 -9.26 -23.40 0.01
N LEU A 290 -9.50 -22.48 -0.94
CA LEU A 290 -9.93 -21.11 -0.66
C LEU A 290 -11.29 -21.09 0.06
N LYS A 291 -12.25 -21.84 -0.46
CA LYS A 291 -13.60 -22.01 0.09
C LYS A 291 -13.56 -22.54 1.52
N ASN A 292 -12.76 -23.58 1.79
CA ASN A 292 -12.63 -24.15 3.14
C ASN A 292 -11.95 -23.18 4.12
N ALA A 293 -10.89 -22.50 3.68
CA ALA A 293 -10.22 -21.48 4.50
C ALA A 293 -11.17 -20.32 4.81
N PHE A 294 -11.93 -19.86 3.82
CA PHE A 294 -12.94 -18.82 3.99
C PHE A 294 -14.05 -19.26 4.95
N PHE A 295 -14.61 -20.45 4.76
CA PHE A 295 -15.67 -20.98 5.62
C PHE A 295 -15.21 -21.09 7.09
N LYS A 296 -14.03 -21.67 7.33
CA LYS A 296 -13.48 -21.83 8.68
C LYS A 296 -13.17 -20.48 9.35
N ASN A 297 -12.57 -19.55 8.63
CA ASN A 297 -12.03 -18.34 9.23
C ASN A 297 -13.01 -17.15 9.23
N VAL A 298 -13.93 -17.09 8.26
CA VAL A 298 -14.83 -15.95 8.06
C VAL A 298 -16.25 -16.24 8.52
N ILE A 299 -16.80 -17.41 8.15
CA ILE A 299 -18.16 -17.83 8.50
C ILE A 299 -18.22 -18.39 9.93
N ILE A 300 -17.36 -19.35 10.27
CA ILE A 300 -17.28 -19.88 11.64
C ILE A 300 -16.54 -18.87 12.54
N GLY A 301 -15.36 -18.43 12.11
CA GLY A 301 -14.53 -17.48 12.85
C GLY A 301 -14.04 -18.02 14.21
N LYS A 302 -13.42 -17.15 15.03
CA LYS A 302 -13.02 -17.48 16.40
C LYS A 302 -14.17 -17.31 17.43
N ASN A 303 -15.20 -16.54 17.08
CA ASN A 303 -16.40 -16.32 17.89
C ASN A 303 -17.63 -16.25 16.97
N VAL A 304 -18.38 -17.35 16.89
CA VAL A 304 -19.58 -17.52 16.03
C VAL A 304 -20.61 -16.40 16.27
N PHE A 305 -20.76 -15.96 17.53
CA PHE A 305 -21.81 -15.05 17.99
C PHE A 305 -21.71 -13.59 17.51
N TYR A 306 -20.62 -13.17 16.86
CA TYR A 306 -20.47 -11.79 16.37
C TYR A 306 -20.92 -11.58 14.91
N LYS A 307 -21.19 -12.65 14.16
CA LYS A 307 -21.51 -12.55 12.72
C LYS A 307 -22.79 -13.27 12.30
N THR A 308 -23.14 -14.36 12.98
CA THR A 308 -24.35 -15.15 12.73
C THR A 308 -24.76 -15.94 13.97
N THR A 309 -25.95 -16.52 13.97
CA THR A 309 -26.40 -17.45 15.02
C THR A 309 -26.07 -18.89 14.63
N PRO A 310 -25.82 -19.80 15.60
CA PRO A 310 -25.63 -21.23 15.29
C PRO A 310 -26.79 -21.84 14.51
N VAL A 311 -28.02 -21.39 14.76
CA VAL A 311 -29.23 -21.84 14.06
C VAL A 311 -29.22 -21.40 12.59
N GLU A 312 -28.88 -20.13 12.33
CA GLU A 312 -28.77 -19.61 10.96
C GLU A 312 -27.66 -20.32 10.18
N LEU A 313 -26.52 -20.60 10.83
CA LEU A 313 -25.41 -21.34 10.22
C LEU A 313 -25.80 -22.77 9.83
N GLU A 314 -26.49 -23.51 10.70
CA GLU A 314 -26.98 -24.85 10.37
C GLU A 314 -28.04 -24.82 9.27
N ARG A 315 -28.93 -23.82 9.28
CA ARG A 315 -29.88 -23.60 8.18
C ARG A 315 -29.16 -23.35 6.85
N PHE A 316 -28.08 -22.57 6.87
CA PHE A 316 -27.27 -22.31 5.69
C PHE A 316 -26.53 -23.57 5.20
N LYS A 317 -25.93 -24.35 6.10
CA LYS A 317 -25.30 -25.63 5.73
C LYS A 317 -26.29 -26.59 5.07
N GLY A 318 -27.47 -26.77 5.69
CA GLY A 318 -28.53 -27.60 5.12
C GLY A 318 -29.03 -27.06 3.77
N PHE A 319 -29.12 -25.73 3.62
CA PHE A 319 -29.42 -25.11 2.34
C PHE A 319 -28.36 -25.45 1.28
N VAL A 320 -27.07 -25.25 1.58
CA VAL A 320 -25.94 -25.54 0.67
C VAL A 320 -25.88 -27.02 0.29
N GLU A 321 -26.09 -27.93 1.23
CA GLU A 321 -26.07 -29.39 0.99
C GLU A 321 -27.24 -29.84 0.12
N SER A 322 -28.39 -29.18 0.23
CA SER A 322 -29.58 -29.43 -0.59
C SER A 322 -29.65 -28.54 -1.84
N MET A 323 -28.65 -27.68 -2.05
CA MET A 323 -28.63 -26.66 -3.09
C MET A 323 -28.37 -27.30 -4.45
N ASP A 324 -29.30 -27.07 -5.38
CA ASP A 324 -29.12 -27.36 -6.80
C ASP A 324 -28.01 -26.47 -7.39
N LYS A 325 -27.41 -26.80 -8.55
CA LYS A 325 -26.45 -25.88 -9.19
C LYS A 325 -27.14 -24.60 -9.68
N PHE A 326 -26.61 -23.44 -9.30
CA PHE A 326 -27.06 -22.12 -9.77
C PHE A 326 -26.06 -21.53 -10.75
N ASP A 327 -26.57 -20.83 -11.77
CA ASP A 327 -25.74 -20.15 -12.76
C ASP A 327 -25.36 -18.74 -12.33
N VAL A 328 -26.18 -18.13 -11.46
CA VAL A 328 -26.01 -16.75 -11.00
C VAL A 328 -26.41 -16.65 -9.54
N ILE A 329 -25.55 -16.02 -8.75
CA ILE A 329 -25.83 -15.63 -7.37
C ILE A 329 -25.91 -14.10 -7.34
N VAL A 330 -26.99 -13.60 -6.75
CA VAL A 330 -27.31 -12.19 -6.68
C VAL A 330 -27.32 -11.77 -5.22
N ASP A 331 -26.50 -10.78 -4.90
CA ASP A 331 -26.64 -10.02 -3.66
C ASP A 331 -27.87 -9.12 -3.77
N GLY A 332 -28.95 -9.54 -3.11
CA GLY A 332 -30.25 -8.90 -3.14
C GLY A 332 -30.21 -7.47 -2.61
N LEU A 333 -29.39 -7.18 -1.59
CA LEU A 333 -29.30 -5.85 -1.00
C LEU A 333 -28.51 -4.91 -1.90
N ASN A 334 -27.34 -5.34 -2.36
CA ASN A 334 -26.50 -4.51 -3.21
C ASN A 334 -27.20 -4.17 -4.53
N VAL A 335 -27.97 -5.10 -5.10
CA VAL A 335 -28.80 -4.81 -6.28
C VAL A 335 -29.95 -3.87 -5.95
N ALA A 336 -30.72 -4.15 -4.89
CA ALA A 336 -31.87 -3.35 -4.50
C ALA A 336 -31.47 -1.89 -4.22
N TYR A 337 -30.34 -1.67 -3.54
CA TYR A 337 -29.85 -0.35 -3.15
C TYR A 337 -28.85 0.28 -4.14
N SER A 338 -28.66 -0.32 -5.33
CA SER A 338 -27.71 0.17 -6.35
C SER A 338 -27.98 1.61 -6.81
N ALA A 339 -29.23 2.08 -6.75
CA ALA A 339 -29.62 3.47 -7.04
C ALA A 339 -29.63 4.40 -5.80
N GLY A 340 -29.13 3.91 -4.66
CA GLY A 340 -29.04 4.63 -3.40
C GLY A 340 -30.10 4.22 -2.36
N VAL A 341 -29.72 4.28 -1.09
CA VAL A 341 -30.54 3.87 0.07
C VAL A 341 -31.78 4.75 0.31
N LYS A 342 -31.78 5.99 -0.18
CA LYS A 342 -32.89 6.96 -0.02
C LYS A 342 -34.05 6.75 -0.99
N GLN A 343 -33.91 5.83 -1.95
CA GLN A 343 -34.98 5.55 -2.92
C GLN A 343 -36.15 4.82 -2.25
N SER A 344 -37.32 4.87 -2.89
CA SER A 344 -38.50 4.20 -2.35
C SER A 344 -38.37 2.67 -2.43
N PRO A 345 -39.03 1.91 -1.53
CA PRO A 345 -39.05 0.44 -1.61
C PRO A 345 -39.57 -0.10 -2.95
N LEU A 346 -40.39 0.68 -3.65
CA LEU A 346 -40.84 0.35 -5.01
C LEU A 346 -39.67 0.33 -6.00
N VAL A 347 -38.85 1.39 -6.00
CA VAL A 347 -37.67 1.46 -6.87
C VAL A 347 -36.70 0.31 -6.56
N HIS A 348 -36.42 0.06 -5.27
CA HIS A 348 -35.56 -1.06 -4.85
C HIS A 348 -36.07 -2.40 -5.36
N SER A 349 -37.38 -2.66 -5.24
CA SER A 349 -37.99 -3.90 -5.73
C SER A 349 -38.00 -4.03 -7.26
N MET A 350 -38.12 -2.92 -7.98
CA MET A 350 -38.08 -2.91 -9.44
C MET A 350 -36.67 -3.22 -9.96
N LEU A 351 -35.63 -2.68 -9.31
CA LEU A 351 -34.23 -2.97 -9.66
C LEU A 351 -33.90 -4.44 -9.48
N LEU A 352 -34.25 -5.01 -8.33
CA LEU A 352 -34.02 -6.43 -8.06
C LEU A 352 -34.80 -7.33 -9.03
N ALA A 353 -36.08 -7.01 -9.27
CA ALA A 353 -36.90 -7.77 -10.23
C ALA A 353 -36.33 -7.70 -11.66
N ALA A 354 -35.83 -6.54 -12.09
CA ALA A 354 -35.23 -6.38 -13.42
C ALA A 354 -33.96 -7.23 -13.60
N VAL A 355 -33.10 -7.32 -12.58
CA VAL A 355 -31.91 -8.19 -12.61
C VAL A 355 -32.30 -9.66 -12.70
N VAL A 356 -33.29 -10.09 -11.90
CA VAL A 356 -33.81 -11.46 -11.96
C VAL A 356 -34.39 -11.76 -13.35
N GLU A 357 -35.24 -10.87 -13.87
CA GLU A 357 -35.84 -11.00 -15.18
C GLU A 357 -34.79 -11.12 -16.30
N HIS A 358 -33.71 -10.34 -16.22
CA HIS A 358 -32.61 -10.39 -17.20
C HIS A 358 -31.97 -11.78 -17.29
N PHE A 359 -31.69 -12.42 -16.16
CA PHE A 359 -31.05 -13.74 -16.12
C PHE A 359 -32.05 -14.88 -16.41
N VAL A 360 -33.29 -14.74 -15.96
CA VAL A 360 -34.36 -15.71 -16.25
C VAL A 360 -34.66 -15.74 -17.75
N LYS A 361 -34.67 -14.59 -18.44
CA LYS A 361 -34.78 -14.53 -19.91
C LYS A 361 -33.64 -15.26 -20.63
N GLN A 362 -32.48 -15.39 -20.01
CA GLN A 362 -31.34 -16.18 -20.50
C GLN A 362 -31.38 -17.65 -20.07
N ARG A 363 -32.47 -18.10 -19.44
CA ARG A 363 -32.67 -19.46 -18.90
C ARG A 363 -31.64 -19.84 -17.82
N LYS A 364 -31.16 -18.87 -17.05
CA LYS A 364 -30.24 -19.11 -15.93
C LYS A 364 -30.98 -19.36 -14.62
N LYS A 365 -30.50 -20.31 -13.82
CA LYS A 365 -30.96 -20.53 -12.43
C LYS A 365 -30.34 -19.46 -11.52
N VAL A 366 -31.21 -18.69 -10.85
CA VAL A 366 -30.81 -17.55 -10.02
C VAL A 366 -31.01 -17.87 -8.54
N LEU A 367 -29.97 -17.68 -7.73
CA LEU A 367 -30.05 -17.62 -6.27
C LEU A 367 -29.95 -16.15 -5.84
N ILE A 368 -30.86 -15.71 -4.99
CA ILE A 368 -30.80 -14.42 -4.30
C ILE A 368 -30.43 -14.67 -2.85
N LEU A 369 -29.37 -14.01 -2.41
CA LEU A 369 -28.94 -13.94 -1.03
C LEU A 369 -29.15 -12.52 -0.52
N GLY A 370 -29.65 -12.36 0.70
CA GLY A 370 -29.82 -11.05 1.30
C GLY A 370 -30.40 -11.15 2.70
N ARG A 371 -30.98 -10.07 3.22
CA ARG A 371 -31.53 -10.04 4.58
C ARG A 371 -33.04 -10.11 4.63
N SER A 372 -33.58 -10.53 5.78
CA SER A 372 -35.01 -10.66 6.07
C SER A 372 -35.82 -9.42 5.73
N HIS A 373 -35.25 -8.21 5.80
CA HIS A 373 -35.96 -7.00 5.37
C HIS A 373 -36.33 -6.96 3.88
N LEU A 374 -35.72 -7.77 3.00
CA LEU A 374 -36.16 -7.91 1.60
C LEU A 374 -37.60 -8.42 1.51
N GLU A 375 -38.11 -9.11 2.52
CA GLU A 375 -39.51 -9.54 2.57
C GLU A 375 -40.50 -8.38 2.66
N LYS A 376 -40.02 -7.19 3.07
CA LYS A 376 -40.82 -5.96 3.15
C LYS A 376 -40.97 -5.26 1.80
N LEU A 377 -40.31 -5.75 0.74
CA LEU A 377 -40.45 -5.19 -0.60
C LEU A 377 -41.89 -5.33 -1.13
N PRO A 378 -42.35 -4.42 -2.00
CA PRO A 378 -43.70 -4.47 -2.58
C PRO A 378 -44.07 -5.85 -3.16
N LYS A 379 -45.23 -6.36 -2.71
CA LYS A 379 -45.70 -7.73 -2.93
C LYS A 379 -45.65 -8.17 -4.38
N LYS A 380 -46.03 -7.31 -5.33
CA LYS A 380 -46.08 -7.64 -6.77
C LYS A 380 -44.71 -8.06 -7.30
N ASN A 381 -43.69 -7.24 -7.04
CA ASN A 381 -42.33 -7.50 -7.53
C ASN A 381 -41.68 -8.62 -6.73
N TRP A 382 -41.92 -8.66 -5.41
CA TRP A 382 -41.39 -9.72 -4.56
C TRP A 382 -41.95 -11.11 -4.91
N PHE A 383 -43.23 -11.21 -5.26
CA PHE A 383 -43.84 -12.45 -5.73
C PHE A 383 -43.21 -12.92 -7.05
N PHE A 384 -42.98 -12.01 -8.00
CA PHE A 384 -42.28 -12.32 -9.23
C PHE A 384 -40.87 -12.86 -8.94
N ILE A 385 -40.13 -12.21 -8.05
CA ILE A 385 -38.79 -12.62 -7.65
C ILE A 385 -38.80 -14.04 -7.05
N LYS A 386 -39.62 -14.29 -6.03
CA LYS A 386 -39.73 -15.61 -5.38
C LYS A 386 -40.18 -16.72 -6.33
N ARG A 387 -40.95 -16.39 -7.37
CA ARG A 387 -41.41 -17.36 -8.38
C ARG A 387 -40.32 -17.74 -9.39
N ASN A 388 -39.36 -16.85 -9.63
CA ASN A 388 -38.36 -17.02 -10.70
C ASN A 388 -36.92 -17.14 -10.18
N SER A 389 -36.73 -17.26 -8.87
CA SER A 389 -35.43 -17.44 -8.23
C SER A 389 -35.57 -18.22 -6.94
N THR A 390 -34.49 -18.88 -6.51
CA THR A 390 -34.36 -19.36 -5.14
C THR A 390 -33.90 -18.21 -4.27
N VAL A 391 -34.48 -18.05 -3.08
CA VAL A 391 -34.17 -16.95 -2.17
C VAL A 391 -33.75 -17.52 -0.82
N PHE A 392 -32.60 -17.10 -0.31
CA PHE A 392 -32.16 -17.40 1.05
C PHE A 392 -31.88 -16.08 1.78
N LEU A 393 -32.61 -15.84 2.87
CA LEU A 393 -32.55 -14.60 3.64
C LEU A 393 -31.96 -14.86 5.02
N VAL A 394 -30.91 -14.13 5.39
CA VAL A 394 -30.33 -14.13 6.73
C VAL A 394 -30.98 -13.07 7.62
N ASP A 395 -30.84 -13.20 8.93
CA ASP A 395 -31.42 -12.23 9.86
C ASP A 395 -30.79 -10.84 9.69
N ASP A 396 -31.57 -9.79 9.98
CA ASP A 396 -31.14 -8.39 9.77
C ASP A 396 -29.93 -7.98 10.63
N ILE A 397 -29.67 -8.73 11.72
CA ILE A 397 -28.54 -8.56 12.64
C ILE A 397 -27.29 -9.30 12.13
N SER A 398 -27.46 -10.30 11.27
CA SER A 398 -26.40 -11.11 10.69
C SER A 398 -25.70 -10.38 9.53
N GLN A 399 -24.44 -10.75 9.26
CA GLN A 399 -23.74 -10.31 8.06
C GLN A 399 -24.07 -11.24 6.89
N ASP A 400 -24.56 -10.69 5.78
CA ASP A 400 -24.89 -11.40 4.54
C ASP A 400 -23.70 -11.60 3.60
N ASP A 401 -22.72 -10.69 3.61
CA ASP A 401 -21.51 -10.76 2.76
C ASP A 401 -20.75 -12.11 2.82
N PRO A 402 -20.58 -12.75 3.99
CA PRO A 402 -19.89 -14.04 4.07
C PRO A 402 -20.62 -15.17 3.35
N TYR A 403 -21.95 -15.18 3.38
CA TYR A 403 -22.75 -16.21 2.72
C TYR A 403 -22.69 -16.08 1.20
N ILE A 404 -22.68 -14.84 0.72
CA ILE A 404 -22.55 -14.52 -0.71
C ILE A 404 -21.20 -14.99 -1.24
N LEU A 405 -20.12 -14.68 -0.53
CA LEU A 405 -18.76 -15.07 -0.92
C LEU A 405 -18.51 -16.58 -0.86
N TYR A 406 -19.29 -17.33 -0.07
CA TYR A 406 -19.16 -18.79 -0.04
C TYR A 406 -19.92 -19.47 -1.18
N CYS A 407 -21.09 -18.95 -1.55
CA CYS A 407 -21.88 -19.53 -2.63
C CYS A 407 -21.30 -19.21 -4.02
N GLY A 408 -20.70 -18.03 -4.19
CA GLY A 408 -20.11 -17.55 -5.46
C GLY A 408 -18.74 -18.14 -5.74
#